data_AF-A0A938MV58-F1
#
_entry.id   AF-A0A938MV58-F1
#
_cell.length_a   1.000
_cell.length_b   1.000
_cell.length_c   1.000
_cell.angle_alpha   90.00
_cell.angle_beta   90.00
_cell.angle_gamma   90.00
#
_symmetry.space_group_name_H-M   'P 1'
#
loop_
_entity.id
_entity.type
_entity.pdbx_description
1 polymer ?
#
loop_
_entity_poly.entity_id
_entity_poly.type
_entity_poly.pdbx_seq_one_letter_code
_entity_poly.pdbx_strand_id
1 'polypeptide(L)'
;MYRETVRITHSGRKDKPITFARYQNKRVIVDGSDVVAGPWTEDKSGVWRTEFAASGPIEAVFCDGRMMIEARWPNCSWEQNWEAESKWAITGKGSTLGVIECSALGSSEQDLNGGLLYLKLSKGNNCFTRPVTSHRGGAATLEYDKTGIEGRAWSEDSMPERIKKFGFESNRFFVAARGALDTACEWWHDAGRSELLFIAPGGGDPSKHEVSVKTRVAGTEPATNIKRTT
;
A
#
# COMPACT_ATOMS: atom_id res chain seq x y z
N MET A 1 -12.90 22.30 -0.47
CA MET A 1 -12.08 21.18 -1.01
C MET A 1 -12.62 20.87 -2.38
N TYR A 2 -11.75 20.56 -3.34
CA TYR A 2 -12.09 20.27 -4.73
C TYR A 2 -11.62 18.85 -5.04
N ARG A 3 -12.55 17.91 -5.24
CA ARG A 3 -12.25 16.49 -5.52
C ARG A 3 -12.20 16.26 -7.03
N GLU A 4 -11.17 16.79 -7.65
CA GLU A 4 -11.05 16.84 -9.11
C GLU A 4 -9.59 16.84 -9.57
N THR A 5 -9.38 16.55 -10.86
CA THR A 5 -8.11 16.79 -11.54
C THR A 5 -8.18 18.12 -12.26
N VAL A 6 -7.30 19.06 -11.89
CA VAL A 6 -7.20 20.35 -12.59
C VAL A 6 -6.53 20.12 -13.95
N ARG A 7 -7.29 20.28 -15.03
CA ARG A 7 -6.79 20.17 -16.40
C ARG A 7 -6.34 21.53 -16.92
N ILE A 8 -5.05 21.67 -17.20
CA ILE A 8 -4.50 22.89 -17.80
C ILE A 8 -4.51 22.73 -19.32
N THR A 9 -5.36 23.49 -20.00
CA THR A 9 -5.54 23.43 -21.46
C THR A 9 -4.88 24.58 -22.22
N HIS A 10 -4.31 25.56 -21.49
CA HIS A 10 -3.75 26.77 -22.07
C HIS A 10 -2.38 27.07 -21.45
N SER A 11 -1.52 27.73 -22.24
CA SER A 11 -0.21 28.24 -21.78
C SER A 11 -0.31 29.71 -21.40
N GLY A 12 0.36 30.09 -20.31
CA GLY A 12 0.69 31.49 -20.05
C GLY A 12 1.76 32.02 -21.00
N ARG A 13 1.97 33.34 -20.99
CA ARG A 13 3.14 34.00 -21.60
C ARG A 13 4.05 34.55 -20.51
N LYS A 14 5.31 34.85 -20.84
CA LYS A 14 6.28 35.41 -19.90
C LYS A 14 5.76 36.66 -19.17
N ASP A 15 5.04 37.52 -19.88
CA ASP A 15 4.42 38.76 -19.38
C ASP A 15 2.99 38.56 -18.84
N LYS A 16 2.37 37.39 -19.08
CA LYS A 16 0.99 37.04 -18.69
C LYS A 16 0.91 35.58 -18.26
N PRO A 17 1.45 35.23 -17.09
CA PRO A 17 1.39 33.86 -16.58
C PRO A 17 -0.04 33.48 -16.20
N ILE A 18 -0.35 32.17 -16.21
CA ILE A 18 -1.55 31.62 -15.56
C ILE A 18 -1.21 31.40 -14.10
N THR A 19 -1.93 32.06 -13.19
CA THR A 19 -1.72 31.96 -11.75
C THR A 19 -2.90 31.26 -11.09
N PHE A 20 -2.62 30.14 -10.43
CA PHE A 20 -3.55 29.49 -9.50
C PHE A 20 -3.26 30.01 -8.10
N ALA A 21 -4.24 30.66 -7.49
CA ALA A 21 -4.12 31.17 -6.13
C ALA A 21 -5.42 30.94 -5.37
N ARG A 22 -5.30 30.80 -4.05
CA ARG A 22 -6.48 30.83 -3.17
C ARG A 22 -7.15 32.20 -3.26
N TYR A 23 -8.46 32.24 -3.09
CA TYR A 23 -9.17 33.50 -2.89
C TYR A 23 -8.96 34.00 -1.46
N GLN A 24 -8.33 35.17 -1.31
CA GLN A 24 -8.05 35.81 -0.01
C GLN A 24 -7.41 34.84 1.02
N ASN A 25 -8.05 34.65 2.17
CA ASN A 25 -7.57 33.81 3.28
C ASN A 25 -8.23 32.42 3.28
N LYS A 26 -8.89 32.00 2.19
CA LYS A 26 -9.54 30.69 2.12
C LYS A 26 -8.49 29.58 1.93
N ARG A 27 -8.62 28.48 2.68
CA ARG A 27 -7.83 27.26 2.42
C ARG A 27 -8.41 26.56 1.19
N VAL A 28 -7.58 26.37 0.16
CA VAL A 28 -7.93 25.60 -1.05
C VAL A 28 -7.16 24.28 -1.00
N ILE A 29 -7.89 23.18 -1.17
CA ILE A 29 -7.34 21.82 -1.24
C ILE A 29 -7.88 21.21 -2.53
N VAL A 30 -6.98 20.77 -3.40
CA VAL A 30 -7.29 19.88 -4.51
C VAL A 30 -6.99 18.48 -4.02
N ASP A 31 -8.00 17.63 -4.02
CA ASP A 31 -7.96 16.29 -3.45
C ASP A 31 -8.19 15.25 -4.55
N GLY A 32 -7.24 14.32 -4.67
CA GLY A 32 -7.31 13.23 -5.65
C GLY A 32 -8.22 12.08 -5.24
N SER A 33 -8.84 12.14 -4.05
CA SER A 33 -9.66 11.08 -3.47
C SER A 33 -11.16 11.31 -3.63
N ASP A 34 -11.91 10.21 -3.70
CA ASP A 34 -13.38 10.20 -3.65
C ASP A 34 -13.85 9.67 -2.29
N VAL A 35 -14.93 10.27 -1.77
CA VAL A 35 -15.53 9.87 -0.49
C VAL A 35 -16.23 8.52 -0.64
N VAL A 36 -16.05 7.65 0.34
CA VAL A 36 -16.76 6.39 0.47
C VAL A 36 -18.01 6.63 1.33
N ALA A 37 -19.13 6.88 0.67
CA ALA A 37 -20.37 7.28 1.34
C ALA A 37 -21.06 6.14 2.12
N GLY A 38 -20.68 4.88 1.87
CA GLY A 38 -21.39 3.71 2.38
C GLY A 38 -22.55 3.27 1.45
N PRO A 39 -23.52 2.50 1.97
CA PRO A 39 -23.68 2.13 3.37
C PRO A 39 -22.60 1.15 3.86
N TRP A 40 -22.23 1.26 5.12
CA TRP A 40 -21.30 0.35 5.77
C TRP A 40 -22.06 -0.76 6.49
N THR A 41 -21.55 -1.99 6.40
CA THR A 41 -22.09 -3.16 7.13
C THR A 41 -20.98 -3.81 7.92
N GLU A 42 -21.18 -3.99 9.22
CA GLU A 42 -20.26 -4.69 10.11
C GLU A 42 -20.44 -6.21 10.00
N ASP A 43 -19.34 -6.96 10.09
CA ASP A 43 -19.37 -8.39 10.33
C ASP A 43 -19.03 -8.75 11.79
N LYS A 44 -19.13 -10.04 12.14
CA LYS A 44 -18.93 -10.50 13.52
C LYS A 44 -17.49 -10.32 14.03
N SER A 45 -16.53 -10.03 13.16
CA SER A 45 -15.14 -9.76 13.54
C SER A 45 -14.85 -8.28 13.79
N GLY A 46 -15.85 -7.39 13.64
CA GLY A 46 -15.66 -5.94 13.76
C GLY A 46 -15.07 -5.30 12.51
N VAL A 47 -15.01 -6.04 11.40
CA VAL A 47 -14.63 -5.51 10.09
C VAL A 47 -15.87 -4.94 9.42
N TRP A 48 -15.78 -3.69 8.99
CA TRP A 48 -16.82 -3.04 8.22
C TRP A 48 -16.55 -3.19 6.73
N ARG A 49 -17.60 -3.33 5.94
CA ARG A 49 -17.51 -3.36 4.48
C ARG A 49 -18.52 -2.44 3.81
N THR A 50 -18.16 -1.97 2.62
CA THR A 50 -19.02 -1.22 1.71
C THR A 50 -18.67 -1.58 0.27
N GLU A 51 -19.63 -1.42 -0.63
CA GLU A 51 -19.35 -1.46 -2.06
C GLU A 51 -18.45 -0.28 -2.43
N PHE A 52 -17.38 -0.57 -3.17
CA PHE A 52 -16.49 0.42 -3.74
C PHE A 52 -15.86 -0.13 -5.03
N ALA A 53 -16.44 0.25 -6.17
CA ALA A 53 -15.90 -0.08 -7.48
C ALA A 53 -14.73 0.85 -7.82
N ALA A 54 -13.51 0.30 -7.82
CA ALA A 54 -12.31 1.01 -8.26
C ALA A 54 -12.01 0.65 -9.72
N SER A 55 -11.56 1.63 -10.52
CA SER A 55 -11.12 1.41 -11.91
C SER A 55 -9.71 0.78 -12.01
N GLY A 56 -9.04 0.58 -10.88
CA GLY A 56 -7.72 -0.02 -10.76
C GLY A 56 -7.38 -0.29 -9.29
N PRO A 57 -6.14 -0.72 -8.99
CA PRO A 57 -5.70 -0.94 -7.62
C PRO A 57 -5.86 0.32 -6.77
N ILE A 58 -6.32 0.15 -5.53
CA ILE A 58 -6.36 1.23 -4.55
C ILE A 58 -4.98 1.34 -3.90
N GLU A 59 -4.42 2.55 -3.87
CA GLU A 59 -3.09 2.81 -3.31
C GLU A 59 -3.15 3.43 -1.90
N ALA A 60 -4.26 4.09 -1.56
CA ALA A 60 -4.41 4.78 -0.30
C ALA A 60 -5.87 4.97 0.08
N VAL A 61 -6.16 4.69 1.36
CA VAL A 61 -7.41 5.04 2.04
C VAL A 61 -7.08 6.07 3.12
N PHE A 62 -7.97 7.03 3.28
CA PHE A 62 -7.90 8.06 4.32
C PHE A 62 -9.14 8.01 5.19
N CYS A 63 -8.98 8.31 6.48
CA CYS A 63 -10.06 8.49 7.43
C CYS A 63 -9.82 9.81 8.17
N ASP A 64 -10.75 10.75 8.06
CA ASP A 64 -10.64 12.11 8.60
C ASP A 64 -9.32 12.81 8.22
N GLY A 65 -8.87 12.59 6.98
CA GLY A 65 -7.63 13.14 6.43
C GLY A 65 -6.34 12.47 6.91
N ARG A 66 -6.41 11.38 7.69
CA ARG A 66 -5.24 10.56 8.07
C ARG A 66 -5.13 9.34 7.17
N MET A 67 -3.91 8.96 6.79
CA MET A 67 -3.68 7.76 5.97
C MET A 67 -3.87 6.49 6.80
N MET A 68 -4.64 5.55 6.25
CA MET A 68 -4.88 4.22 6.81
C MET A 68 -3.88 3.21 6.23
N ILE A 69 -3.68 2.08 6.91
CA ILE A 69 -2.69 1.07 6.54
C ILE A 69 -3.35 -0.03 5.72
N GLU A 70 -2.75 -0.38 4.59
CA GLU A 70 -3.18 -1.60 3.89
C GLU A 70 -2.90 -2.80 4.80
N ALA A 71 -3.92 -3.62 5.04
CA ALA A 71 -3.89 -4.74 5.96
C ALA A 71 -2.65 -5.61 5.74
N ARG A 72 -1.83 -5.77 6.79
CA ARG A 72 -0.51 -6.37 6.63
C ARG A 72 0.01 -7.08 7.87
N TRP A 73 0.85 -8.07 7.63
CA TRP A 73 1.67 -8.69 8.66
C TRP A 73 3.16 -8.35 8.48
N PRO A 74 3.91 -8.06 9.55
CA PRO A 74 3.39 -7.77 10.89
C PRO A 74 2.57 -6.48 10.87
N ASN A 75 1.64 -6.34 11.81
CA ASN A 75 0.86 -5.10 11.95
C ASN A 75 1.80 -3.93 12.21
N CYS A 76 1.58 -2.79 11.57
CA CYS A 76 2.10 -1.54 12.11
C CYS A 76 1.26 -0.34 11.71
N SER A 77 1.20 0.62 12.64
CA SER A 77 0.53 1.90 12.44
C SER A 77 1.26 2.79 11.44
N TRP A 78 0.59 3.84 10.97
CA TRP A 78 1.19 4.84 10.08
C TRP A 78 2.42 5.51 10.69
N GLU A 79 2.37 5.81 11.99
CA GLU A 79 3.46 6.44 12.72
C GLU A 79 4.69 5.52 12.83
N GLN A 80 4.46 4.21 13.05
CA GLN A 80 5.50 3.18 13.12
C GLN A 80 6.13 2.82 11.76
N ASN A 81 5.60 3.31 10.64
CA ASN A 81 6.12 2.99 9.31
C ASN A 81 7.58 3.46 9.09
N TRP A 82 8.08 4.31 9.99
CA TRP A 82 9.47 4.80 9.99
C TRP A 82 10.36 4.09 11.02
N GLU A 83 9.81 3.18 11.82
CA GLU A 83 10.51 2.39 12.82
C GLU A 83 10.83 1.00 12.26
N ALA A 84 12.10 0.71 12.00
CA ALA A 84 12.48 -0.50 11.28
C ALA A 84 12.03 -1.79 11.96
N GLU A 85 12.12 -1.85 13.29
CA GLU A 85 11.76 -3.02 14.10
C GLU A 85 10.24 -3.24 14.21
N SER A 86 9.44 -2.20 13.98
CA SER A 86 7.97 -2.31 13.93
C SER A 86 7.47 -2.56 12.51
N LYS A 87 8.18 -2.03 11.50
CA LYS A 87 7.76 -2.16 10.11
C LYS A 87 8.02 -3.55 9.53
N TRP A 88 9.19 -4.11 9.81
CA TRP A 88 9.73 -5.26 9.10
C TRP A 88 9.83 -6.48 9.99
N ALA A 89 9.32 -7.62 9.50
CA ALA A 89 9.75 -8.93 9.95
C ALA A 89 11.10 -9.30 9.33
N ILE A 90 11.73 -10.32 9.90
CA ILE A 90 13.05 -10.79 9.51
C ILE A 90 12.99 -12.26 9.09
N THR A 91 13.60 -12.58 7.94
CA THR A 91 13.69 -13.96 7.44
C THR A 91 14.65 -14.81 8.28
N GLY A 92 14.27 -16.06 8.53
CA GLY A 92 15.04 -17.07 9.25
C GLY A 92 16.04 -17.81 8.36
N LYS A 93 16.84 -18.67 8.99
CA LYS A 93 17.94 -19.42 8.37
C LYS A 93 17.50 -20.37 7.26
N GLY A 94 16.32 -20.97 7.36
CA GLY A 94 15.78 -21.86 6.33
C GLY A 94 15.26 -21.15 5.08
N SER A 95 15.31 -19.82 5.04
CA SER A 95 14.79 -19.07 3.89
C SER A 95 15.65 -19.29 2.65
N THR A 96 15.01 -19.35 1.49
CA THR A 96 15.64 -19.49 0.18
C THR A 96 14.92 -18.60 -0.84
N LEU A 97 15.40 -18.56 -2.09
CA LEU A 97 14.67 -17.85 -3.12
C LEU A 97 13.33 -18.53 -3.43
N GLY A 98 12.24 -17.84 -3.15
CA GLY A 98 10.87 -18.33 -3.33
C GLY A 98 10.23 -18.88 -2.04
N VAL A 99 11.00 -19.01 -0.95
CA VAL A 99 10.50 -19.49 0.35
C VAL A 99 11.05 -18.61 1.49
N ILE A 100 10.15 -18.02 2.26
CA ILE A 100 10.50 -17.38 3.53
C ILE A 100 10.21 -18.35 4.66
N GLU A 101 11.18 -18.54 5.55
CA GLU A 101 10.96 -19.13 6.87
C GLU A 101 10.99 -18.00 7.90
N CYS A 102 10.03 -17.96 8.82
CA CYS A 102 10.01 -17.01 9.92
C CYS A 102 9.20 -17.61 11.08
N SER A 103 9.84 -17.81 12.24
CA SER A 103 9.13 -18.37 13.42
C SER A 103 7.96 -17.50 13.87
N ALA A 104 8.03 -16.17 13.68
CA ALA A 104 6.94 -15.26 14.01
C ALA A 104 5.70 -15.46 13.11
N LEU A 105 5.87 -15.93 11.87
CA LEU A 105 4.73 -16.35 11.04
C LEU A 105 4.04 -17.57 11.64
N GLY A 106 4.82 -18.54 12.13
CA GLY A 106 4.29 -19.77 12.75
C GLY A 106 3.52 -19.54 14.04
N SER A 107 3.69 -18.38 14.67
CA SER A 107 2.92 -17.95 15.84
C SER A 107 1.68 -17.12 15.47
N SER A 108 1.49 -16.77 14.19
CA SER A 108 0.33 -16.02 13.70
C SER A 108 -0.68 -16.97 13.08
N GLU A 109 -1.96 -16.80 13.43
CA GLU A 109 -3.07 -17.53 12.80
C GLU A 109 -3.56 -16.88 11.51
N GLN A 110 -2.91 -15.81 11.05
CA GLN A 110 -3.30 -15.09 9.83
C GLN A 110 -2.94 -15.88 8.57
N ASP A 111 -3.90 -15.98 7.65
CA ASP A 111 -3.66 -16.53 6.32
C ASP A 111 -3.22 -15.43 5.34
N LEU A 112 -1.99 -15.51 4.86
CA LEU A 112 -1.37 -14.53 3.98
C LEU A 112 -1.40 -14.96 2.51
N ASN A 113 -2.06 -16.08 2.20
CA ASN A 113 -2.13 -16.61 0.85
C ASN A 113 -2.81 -15.62 -0.12
N GLY A 114 -2.25 -15.45 -1.32
CA GLY A 114 -2.72 -14.48 -2.30
C GLY A 114 -2.39 -13.02 -1.98
N GLY A 115 -1.70 -12.74 -0.87
CA GLY A 115 -1.19 -11.41 -0.53
C GLY A 115 0.00 -10.97 -1.38
N LEU A 116 0.52 -9.78 -1.08
CA LEU A 116 1.73 -9.20 -1.67
C LEU A 116 2.85 -9.14 -0.65
N LEU A 117 3.91 -9.92 -0.89
CA LEU A 117 5.17 -9.86 -0.18
C LEU A 117 5.97 -8.63 -0.63
N TYR A 118 6.40 -7.82 0.32
CA TYR A 118 7.40 -6.77 0.14
C TYR A 118 8.71 -7.22 0.77
N LEU A 119 9.74 -7.47 -0.04
CA LEU A 119 11.00 -8.05 0.38
C LEU A 119 12.18 -7.11 0.07
N LYS A 120 13.00 -6.83 1.09
CA LYS A 120 14.32 -6.22 0.95
C LYS A 120 15.39 -7.31 1.00
N LEU A 121 16.01 -7.57 -0.15
CA LEU A 121 16.93 -8.71 -0.30
C LEU A 121 18.40 -8.36 -0.01
N SER A 122 19.06 -9.26 0.72
CA SER A 122 20.50 -9.36 0.99
C SER A 122 21.19 -8.06 1.43
N LYS A 123 20.61 -7.39 2.43
CA LYS A 123 21.13 -6.15 3.05
C LYS A 123 21.36 -4.97 2.09
N GLY A 124 20.79 -5.01 0.88
CA GLY A 124 20.79 -3.90 -0.08
C GLY A 124 19.54 -3.04 0.00
N ASN A 125 19.47 -2.01 -0.86
CA ASN A 125 18.26 -1.19 -1.04
C ASN A 125 17.28 -1.79 -2.07
N ASN A 126 17.54 -3.02 -2.54
CA ASN A 126 16.71 -3.67 -3.54
C ASN A 126 15.44 -4.24 -2.91
N CYS A 127 14.32 -3.64 -3.31
CA CYS A 127 12.99 -4.02 -2.89
C CYS A 127 12.30 -4.77 -4.03
N PHE A 128 11.66 -5.88 -3.69
CA PHE A 128 10.83 -6.67 -4.58
C PHE A 128 9.44 -6.78 -3.99
N THR A 129 8.43 -6.63 -4.84
CA THR A 129 7.04 -6.94 -4.50
C THR A 129 6.61 -8.16 -5.28
N ARG A 130 6.15 -9.21 -4.61
CA ARG A 130 5.76 -10.48 -5.24
C ARG A 130 4.50 -11.08 -4.63
N PRO A 131 3.66 -11.76 -5.42
CA PRO A 131 2.51 -12.46 -4.87
C PRO A 131 2.96 -13.64 -4.00
N VAL A 132 2.26 -13.81 -2.88
CA VAL A 132 2.33 -14.99 -2.03
C VAL A 132 1.53 -16.10 -2.70
N THR A 133 2.17 -17.23 -2.95
CA THR A 133 1.58 -18.37 -3.68
C THR A 133 1.08 -19.48 -2.75
N SER A 134 1.60 -19.54 -1.52
CA SER A 134 1.17 -20.50 -0.51
C SER A 134 1.50 -20.00 0.90
N HIS A 135 0.49 -19.93 1.75
CA HIS A 135 0.58 -19.76 3.19
C HIS A 135 -0.71 -20.27 3.84
N ARG A 136 -0.71 -20.45 5.16
CA ARG A 136 -1.90 -20.63 5.99
C ARG A 136 -1.58 -20.18 7.41
N GLY A 137 -2.60 -19.88 8.21
CA GLY A 137 -2.42 -19.62 9.64
C GLY A 137 -1.61 -20.73 10.34
N GLY A 138 -0.71 -20.32 11.23
CA GLY A 138 0.20 -21.17 12.00
C GLY A 138 1.39 -21.73 11.22
N ALA A 139 1.52 -21.45 9.92
CA ALA A 139 2.68 -21.89 9.14
C ALA A 139 3.89 -20.98 9.38
N ALA A 140 5.04 -21.56 9.75
CA ALA A 140 6.29 -20.81 9.86
C ALA A 140 6.96 -20.51 8.51
N THR A 141 6.37 -20.99 7.40
CA THR A 141 6.92 -20.88 6.06
C THR A 141 5.89 -20.32 5.08
N LEU A 142 6.35 -19.44 4.20
CA LEU A 142 5.57 -18.79 3.16
C LEU A 142 6.28 -18.97 1.81
N GLU A 143 5.53 -19.35 0.78
CA GLU A 143 6.03 -19.40 -0.60
C GLU A 143 5.58 -18.17 -1.40
N TYR A 144 6.44 -17.69 -2.30
CA TYR A 144 6.14 -16.53 -3.14
C TYR A 144 6.69 -16.70 -4.55
N ASP A 145 6.07 -16.01 -5.51
CA ASP A 145 6.54 -16.00 -6.90
C ASP A 145 7.91 -15.32 -7.00
N LYS A 146 8.94 -16.10 -7.30
CA LYS A 146 10.31 -15.58 -7.48
C LYS A 146 10.59 -15.01 -8.87
N THR A 147 9.64 -15.06 -9.79
CA THR A 147 9.81 -14.64 -11.19
C THR A 147 10.37 -13.22 -11.27
N GLY A 148 11.38 -13.01 -12.10
CA GLY A 148 12.05 -11.72 -12.30
C GLY A 148 12.97 -11.26 -11.16
N ILE A 149 12.98 -11.92 -10.00
CA ILE A 149 14.01 -11.68 -8.97
C ILE A 149 15.35 -12.25 -9.44
N GLU A 150 15.35 -13.49 -9.96
CA GLU A 150 16.56 -14.18 -10.43
C GLU A 150 17.31 -13.33 -11.47
N GLY A 151 16.61 -12.78 -12.46
CA GLY A 151 17.22 -11.92 -13.47
C GLY A 151 17.85 -10.67 -12.85
N ARG A 152 17.04 -9.84 -12.18
CA ARG A 152 17.50 -8.54 -11.65
C ARG A 152 18.57 -8.71 -10.57
N ALA A 153 18.35 -9.62 -9.62
CA ALA A 153 19.24 -9.78 -8.48
C ALA A 153 20.58 -10.44 -8.86
N TRP A 154 20.67 -11.15 -9.99
CA TRP A 154 21.95 -11.68 -10.49
C TRP A 154 22.58 -10.86 -11.61
N SER A 155 21.89 -9.86 -12.15
CA SER A 155 22.44 -8.95 -13.17
C SER A 155 22.84 -7.57 -12.63
N GLU A 156 22.44 -7.21 -11.40
CA GLU A 156 22.73 -5.89 -10.82
C GLU A 156 24.09 -5.87 -10.11
N ASP A 157 24.83 -4.77 -10.29
CA ASP A 157 26.16 -4.59 -9.72
C ASP A 157 26.20 -4.92 -8.23
N SER A 158 27.14 -5.79 -7.84
CA SER A 158 27.40 -6.27 -6.46
C SER A 158 26.29 -7.05 -5.77
N MET A 159 25.14 -7.30 -6.40
CA MET A 159 24.08 -8.13 -5.82
C MET A 159 24.42 -9.62 -5.76
N PRO A 160 24.98 -10.27 -6.81
CA PRO A 160 25.42 -11.67 -6.73
C PRO A 160 26.34 -11.93 -5.54
N GLU A 161 27.31 -11.04 -5.31
CA GLU A 161 28.27 -11.15 -4.21
C GLU A 161 27.61 -10.92 -2.84
N ARG A 162 26.60 -10.04 -2.75
CA ARG A 162 25.82 -9.85 -1.51
C ARG A 162 24.97 -11.06 -1.19
N ILE A 163 24.30 -11.66 -2.18
CA ILE A 163 23.53 -12.90 -2.00
C ILE A 163 24.47 -14.02 -1.58
N LYS A 164 25.64 -14.14 -2.22
CA LYS A 164 26.66 -15.13 -1.83
C LYS A 164 27.15 -14.93 -0.39
N LYS A 165 27.30 -13.68 0.07
CA LYS A 165 27.81 -13.34 1.40
C LYS A 165 26.76 -13.43 2.52
N PHE A 166 25.55 -12.93 2.27
CA PHE A 166 24.51 -12.77 3.29
C PHE A 166 23.34 -13.74 3.12
N GLY A 167 23.22 -14.39 1.96
CA GLY A 167 22.16 -15.34 1.67
C GLY A 167 20.77 -14.73 1.78
N PHE A 168 19.85 -15.57 2.24
CA PHE A 168 18.43 -15.27 2.40
C PHE A 168 17.99 -15.08 3.86
N GLU A 169 18.90 -15.28 4.82
CA GLU A 169 18.69 -15.00 6.24
C GLU A 169 18.75 -13.49 6.52
N SER A 170 18.02 -13.04 7.54
CA SER A 170 18.09 -11.67 8.04
C SER A 170 17.64 -10.60 7.03
N ASN A 171 16.84 -10.98 6.04
CA ASN A 171 16.21 -10.07 5.10
C ASN A 171 14.93 -9.49 5.69
N ARG A 172 14.63 -8.24 5.33
CA ARG A 172 13.46 -7.53 5.84
C ARG A 172 12.27 -7.77 4.94
N PHE A 173 11.11 -8.09 5.52
CA PHE A 173 9.89 -8.23 4.76
C PHE A 173 8.63 -7.86 5.54
N PHE A 174 7.55 -7.62 4.82
CA PHE A 174 6.18 -7.66 5.33
C PHE A 174 5.28 -8.18 4.21
N VAL A 175 4.06 -8.58 4.56
CA VAL A 175 3.07 -9.08 3.60
C VAL A 175 1.78 -8.30 3.76
N ALA A 176 1.32 -7.64 2.70
CA ALA A 176 -0.03 -7.09 2.64
C ALA A 176 -1.00 -8.18 2.21
N ALA A 177 -2.06 -8.45 2.99
CA ALA A 177 -2.99 -9.54 2.70
C ALA A 177 -4.35 -9.33 3.36
N ARG A 178 -5.39 -9.86 2.71
CA ARG A 178 -6.76 -9.90 3.26
C ARG A 178 -6.85 -10.62 4.61
N GLY A 179 -6.07 -11.68 4.83
CA GLY A 179 -6.09 -12.40 6.10
C GLY A 179 -5.28 -11.70 7.21
N ALA A 180 -4.61 -10.58 6.90
CA ALA A 180 -3.94 -9.73 7.88
C ALA A 180 -4.81 -8.55 8.36
N LEU A 181 -6.05 -8.42 7.88
CA LEU A 181 -6.97 -7.35 8.30
C LEU A 181 -7.52 -7.68 9.69
N ASP A 182 -6.92 -7.12 10.74
CA ASP A 182 -7.27 -7.47 12.12
C ASP A 182 -7.15 -6.33 13.14
N THR A 183 -6.59 -5.18 12.74
CA THR A 183 -6.27 -4.08 13.64
C THR A 183 -6.92 -2.77 13.18
N ALA A 184 -7.22 -1.90 14.15
CA ALA A 184 -7.75 -0.57 13.86
C ALA A 184 -6.83 0.21 12.89
N CYS A 185 -7.45 1.02 12.03
CA CYS A 185 -6.82 1.78 10.95
C CYS A 185 -6.32 0.93 9.77
N GLU A 186 -6.69 -0.35 9.68
CA GLU A 186 -6.40 -1.19 8.51
C GLU A 186 -7.53 -1.23 7.49
N TRP A 187 -7.18 -1.38 6.22
CA TRP A 187 -8.11 -1.54 5.11
C TRP A 187 -7.66 -2.62 4.12
N TRP A 188 -8.61 -3.19 3.38
CA TRP A 188 -8.34 -4.08 2.25
C TRP A 188 -9.37 -3.86 1.14
N HIS A 189 -8.94 -3.88 -0.12
CA HIS A 189 -9.85 -3.84 -1.26
C HIS A 189 -9.96 -5.22 -1.92
N ASP A 190 -11.16 -5.79 -1.88
CA ASP A 190 -11.48 -6.99 -2.65
C ASP A 190 -11.99 -6.57 -4.03
N ALA A 191 -11.06 -6.47 -4.99
CA ALA A 191 -11.38 -6.11 -6.36
C ALA A 191 -12.32 -7.12 -7.04
N GLY A 192 -12.26 -8.41 -6.65
CA GLY A 192 -13.14 -9.44 -7.20
C GLY A 192 -14.60 -9.26 -6.79
N ARG A 193 -14.83 -8.64 -5.63
CA ARG A 193 -16.17 -8.32 -5.10
C ARG A 193 -16.54 -6.85 -5.21
N SER A 194 -15.62 -5.99 -5.65
CA SER A 194 -15.75 -4.53 -5.58
C SER A 194 -16.10 -4.05 -4.18
N GLU A 195 -15.44 -4.59 -3.16
CA GLU A 195 -15.70 -4.26 -1.75
C GLU A 195 -14.47 -3.62 -1.09
N LEU A 196 -14.68 -2.53 -0.36
CA LEU A 196 -13.71 -1.99 0.59
C LEU A 196 -14.03 -2.55 1.98
N LEU A 197 -13.07 -3.24 2.58
CA LEU A 197 -13.10 -3.65 3.97
C LEU A 197 -12.24 -2.70 4.80
N PHE A 198 -12.72 -2.35 5.99
CA PHE A 198 -12.10 -1.31 6.82
C PHE A 198 -12.37 -1.55 8.30
N ILE A 199 -11.34 -1.33 9.13
CA ILE A 199 -11.49 -1.21 10.59
C ILE A 199 -11.18 0.24 10.94
N ALA A 200 -12.22 1.01 11.24
CA ALA A 200 -12.06 2.44 11.53
C ALA A 200 -11.14 2.68 12.75
N PRO A 201 -10.57 3.88 12.91
CA PRO A 201 -9.88 4.25 14.13
C PRO A 201 -10.75 3.98 15.37
N GLY A 202 -10.22 3.20 16.31
CA GLY A 202 -10.96 2.76 17.50
C GLY A 202 -11.98 1.62 17.27
N GLY A 203 -12.05 1.06 16.06
CA GLY A 203 -12.91 -0.08 15.71
C GLY A 203 -14.40 0.25 15.55
N GLY A 204 -14.76 1.53 15.52
CA GLY A 204 -16.16 1.98 15.46
C GLY A 204 -16.76 2.00 14.06
N ASP A 205 -18.02 2.43 13.99
CA ASP A 205 -18.78 2.62 12.76
C ASP A 205 -18.11 3.67 11.83
N PRO A 206 -17.64 3.27 10.62
CA PRO A 206 -17.01 4.17 9.66
C PRO A 206 -17.94 5.28 9.16
N SER A 207 -19.27 5.13 9.25
CA SER A 207 -20.21 6.17 8.80
C SER A 207 -20.13 7.44 9.65
N LYS A 208 -19.42 7.40 10.77
CA LYS A 208 -19.15 8.56 11.64
C LYS A 208 -17.91 9.35 11.23
N HIS A 209 -17.20 8.88 10.20
CA HIS A 209 -15.95 9.44 9.71
C HIS A 209 -16.05 9.83 8.23
N GLU A 210 -15.18 10.75 7.79
CA GLU A 210 -14.95 10.95 6.36
C GLU A 210 -13.92 9.93 5.88
N VAL A 211 -14.40 8.84 5.27
CA VAL A 211 -13.54 7.86 4.60
C VAL A 211 -13.39 8.24 3.13
N SER A 212 -12.17 8.29 2.61
CA SER A 212 -11.91 8.55 1.18
C SER A 212 -10.83 7.65 0.61
N VAL A 213 -10.92 7.38 -0.69
CA VAL A 213 -10.00 6.53 -1.44
C VAL A 213 -9.31 7.36 -2.51
N LYS A 214 -7.98 7.24 -2.67
CA LYS A 214 -7.28 7.85 -3.81
C LYS A 214 -7.74 7.21 -5.12
N THR A 215 -8.42 7.97 -5.97
CA THR A 215 -8.93 7.51 -7.28
C THR A 215 -8.25 8.18 -8.47
N ARG A 216 -7.51 9.27 -8.23
CA ARG A 216 -6.82 10.03 -9.28
C ARG A 216 -5.30 9.84 -9.19
N VAL A 217 -4.64 9.78 -10.34
CA VAL A 217 -3.18 9.63 -10.44
C VAL A 217 -2.47 10.92 -10.01
N ALA A 218 -2.99 12.08 -10.41
CA ALA A 218 -2.44 13.39 -10.08
C ALA A 218 -3.53 14.45 -9.84
N GLY A 219 -3.21 15.46 -9.02
CA GLY A 219 -4.10 16.61 -8.79
C GLY A 219 -4.13 17.62 -9.95
N THR A 220 -3.12 17.60 -10.82
CA THR A 220 -3.02 18.46 -12.01
C THR A 220 -2.52 17.66 -13.20
N GLU A 221 -3.13 17.85 -14.37
CA GLU A 221 -2.69 17.23 -15.63
C GLU A 221 -2.54 18.29 -16.73
N PRO A 222 -1.39 18.36 -17.43
CA PRO A 222 -1.28 19.13 -18.66
C PRO A 222 -2.04 18.44 -19.79
N ALA A 223 -2.65 19.22 -20.69
CA ALA A 223 -3.10 18.67 -21.96
C ALA A 223 -1.89 18.13 -22.77
N THR A 224 -2.09 17.06 -23.53
CA THR A 224 -1.06 16.36 -24.33
C THR A 224 -0.35 17.23 -25.38
N ASN A 225 -0.76 18.48 -25.60
CA ASN A 225 -0.24 19.40 -26.62
C ASN A 225 0.33 20.73 -26.08
N ILE A 226 0.77 20.80 -24.82
CA ILE A 226 1.41 22.02 -24.30
C ILE A 226 2.86 22.10 -24.77
N LYS A 227 3.13 22.88 -25.83
CA LYS A 227 4.49 23.23 -26.24
C LYS A 227 5.09 24.26 -25.27
N ARG A 228 6.28 23.98 -24.75
CA ARG A 228 7.15 24.99 -24.12
C ARG A 228 7.56 25.99 -25.21
N THR A 229 7.00 27.19 -25.20
CA THR A 229 7.61 28.33 -25.87
C THR A 229 8.71 28.86 -24.97
N THR A 230 9.96 28.59 -25.36
CA THR A 230 11.19 29.19 -24.80
C THR A 230 11.22 30.69 -25.04
#